data_AF-A0A7C4A7B2-F1
#
_entry.id   AF-A0A7C4A7B2-F1
#
_cell.length_a   1.000
_cell.length_b   1.000
_cell.length_c   1.000
_cell.angle_alpha   90.00
_cell.angle_beta   90.00
_cell.angle_gamma   90.00
#
_symmetry.space_group_name_H-M   'P 1'
#
loop_
_entity.id
_entity.type
_entity.pdbx_description
1 polymer ?
#
loop_
_entity_poly.entity_id
_entity_poly.type
_entity_poly.pdbx_seq_one_letter_code
_entity_poly.pdbx_strand_id
1 'polypeptide(L)'
;MSGILQTRKFLGLSQQQAICLFLALATFIAFAQTLGHGFSGYDDDVYITNNRYVKHGMTIEGVRWAFCTSEACFWHPLVWLSYMIDTELFRGYPFGYHLTNLLLHIANTLVLFAF
;
A
#
# COMPACT_ATOMS: atom_id res chain seq x y z
N MET A 1 41.38 -21.57 -2.02
CA MET A 1 40.29 -21.39 -1.03
C MET A 1 39.11 -20.67 -1.69
N SER A 2 38.50 -21.26 -2.72
CA SER A 2 37.30 -20.71 -3.38
C SER A 2 36.06 -21.43 -2.86
N GLY A 3 35.58 -21.00 -1.68
CA GLY A 3 34.28 -21.41 -1.16
C GLY A 3 33.19 -20.72 -1.96
N ILE A 4 32.88 -21.26 -3.14
CA ILE A 4 31.77 -20.80 -3.97
C ILE A 4 30.49 -21.08 -3.18
N LEU A 5 29.77 -19.99 -2.85
CA LEU A 5 28.42 -19.98 -2.32
C LEU A 5 27.50 -20.79 -3.25
N GLN A 6 27.41 -22.11 -3.03
CA GLN A 6 26.33 -22.90 -3.61
C GLN A 6 25.04 -22.47 -2.93
N THR A 7 24.38 -21.48 -3.53
CA THR A 7 22.99 -21.14 -3.23
C THR A 7 22.17 -22.40 -3.46
N ARG A 8 21.70 -23.01 -2.37
CA ARG A 8 20.86 -24.21 -2.42
C ARG A 8 19.58 -23.85 -3.16
N LYS A 9 19.48 -24.29 -4.41
CA LYS A 9 18.26 -24.15 -5.22
C LYS A 9 17.27 -25.23 -4.79
N PHE A 10 16.06 -24.85 -4.43
CA PHE A 10 14.94 -25.75 -4.17
C PHE A 10 13.86 -25.46 -5.22
N LEU A 11 13.41 -26.48 -5.96
CA LEU A 11 12.47 -26.31 -7.09
C LEU A 11 12.92 -25.31 -8.18
N GLY A 12 14.23 -25.07 -8.32
CA GLY A 12 14.80 -24.13 -9.29
C GLY A 12 14.88 -22.67 -8.80
N LEU A 13 14.26 -22.34 -7.67
CA LEU A 13 14.34 -21.03 -7.02
C LEU A 13 15.55 -20.95 -6.10
N SER A 14 16.15 -19.77 -5.98
CA SER A 14 17.07 -19.49 -4.87
C SER A 14 16.29 -19.48 -3.55
N GLN A 15 16.97 -19.74 -2.44
CA GLN A 15 16.36 -19.66 -1.09
C GLN A 15 15.70 -18.29 -0.87
N GLN A 16 16.33 -17.21 -1.32
CA GLN A 16 15.79 -15.86 -1.21
C GLN A 16 14.49 -15.69 -2.02
N GLN A 17 14.45 -16.18 -3.26
CA GLN A 17 13.24 -16.14 -4.08
C GLN A 17 12.10 -16.93 -3.43
N ALA A 18 12.40 -18.12 -2.88
CA ALA A 18 11.41 -18.91 -2.16
C ALA A 18 10.87 -18.18 -0.92
N ILE A 19 11.73 -17.52 -0.15
CA ILE A 19 11.32 -16.69 1.00
C ILE A 19 10.44 -15.53 0.55
N CYS A 20 10.85 -14.76 -0.47
CA CYS A 20 10.07 -13.64 -0.97
C CYS A 20 8.68 -14.07 -1.47
N LEU A 21 8.58 -15.17 -2.23
CA LEU A 21 7.30 -15.71 -2.69
C LEU A 21 6.41 -16.16 -1.54
N PHE A 22 6.99 -16.86 -0.55
CA PHE A 22 6.26 -17.27 0.63
C PHE A 22 5.73 -16.06 1.40
N LEU A 23 6.56 -15.05 1.64
CA LEU A 23 6.16 -13.85 2.37
C LEU A 23 5.09 -13.06 1.62
N ALA A 24 5.21 -12.86 0.30
CA ALA A 24 4.19 -12.19 -0.49
C ALA A 24 2.83 -12.91 -0.40
N LEU A 25 2.83 -14.25 -0.52
CA LEU A 25 1.61 -15.05 -0.43
C LEU A 25 1.04 -15.05 0.99
N ALA A 26 1.87 -15.20 2.01
CA ALA A 26 1.44 -15.19 3.41
C ALA A 26 0.83 -13.83 3.78
N THR A 27 1.46 -12.73 3.39
CA THR A 27 0.92 -11.38 3.57
C THR A 27 -0.40 -11.20 2.83
N PHE A 28 -0.47 -11.63 1.56
CA PHE A 28 -1.73 -11.56 0.81
C PHE A 28 -2.85 -12.32 1.51
N ILE A 29 -2.63 -13.58 1.88
CA ILE A 29 -3.65 -14.43 2.52
C ILE A 29 -4.09 -13.84 3.87
N ALA A 30 -3.15 -13.38 4.69
CA ALA A 30 -3.45 -12.82 6.02
C ALA A 30 -4.36 -11.58 5.95
N PHE A 31 -4.18 -10.76 4.91
CA PHE A 31 -4.89 -9.50 4.73
C PHE A 31 -5.97 -9.54 3.64
N ALA A 32 -6.16 -10.64 2.90
CA ALA A 32 -7.13 -10.71 1.79
C ALA A 32 -8.56 -10.37 2.23
N GLN A 33 -8.94 -10.71 3.46
CA GLN A 33 -10.27 -10.40 4.00
C GLN A 33 -10.55 -8.88 4.08
N THR A 34 -9.51 -8.03 4.20
CA THR A 34 -9.70 -6.57 4.31
C THR A 34 -10.25 -5.96 3.03
N LEU A 35 -10.08 -6.63 1.89
CA LEU A 35 -10.67 -6.20 0.62
C LEU A 35 -12.20 -6.19 0.65
N GLY A 36 -12.82 -6.98 1.54
CA GLY A 36 -14.27 -7.01 1.75
C GLY A 36 -14.78 -6.06 2.85
N HIS A 37 -13.88 -5.37 3.55
CA HIS A 37 -14.27 -4.44 4.61
C HIS A 37 -14.65 -3.06 4.04
N GLY A 38 -15.48 -2.33 4.78
CA GLY A 38 -15.76 -0.92 4.52
C GLY A 38 -14.81 0.01 5.29
N PHE A 39 -14.96 1.31 5.08
CA PHE A 39 -14.30 2.31 5.90
C PHE A 39 -14.74 2.21 7.37
N SER A 40 -13.81 2.47 8.27
CA SER A 40 -13.98 2.47 9.72
C SER A 40 -14.16 3.89 10.26
N GLY A 41 -14.95 4.04 11.32
CA GLY A 41 -15.20 5.36 11.94
C GLY A 41 -14.07 5.89 12.83
N TYR A 42 -12.87 5.29 12.81
CA TYR A 42 -11.76 5.74 13.65
C TYR A 42 -11.06 6.96 13.04
N ASP A 43 -10.62 6.84 11.80
CA ASP A 43 -9.82 7.85 11.11
C ASP A 43 -10.14 8.00 9.62
N ASP A 44 -10.75 6.99 8.97
CA ASP A 44 -11.14 7.06 7.56
C ASP A 44 -12.11 8.22 7.29
N ASP A 45 -12.89 8.64 8.28
CA ASP A 45 -13.76 9.80 8.17
C ASP A 45 -12.97 11.10 7.95
N VAL A 46 -11.82 11.25 8.62
CA VAL A 46 -10.94 12.42 8.46
C VAL A 46 -10.10 12.29 7.19
N TYR A 47 -9.59 11.10 6.89
CA TYR A 47 -8.67 10.90 5.77
C TYR A 47 -9.37 10.77 4.41
N ILE A 48 -10.58 10.23 4.38
CA ILE A 48 -11.23 9.79 3.15
C ILE A 48 -12.66 10.32 3.04
N THR A 49 -13.58 9.88 3.91
CA THR A 49 -15.02 10.00 3.65
C THR A 49 -15.57 11.43 3.80
N ASN A 50 -14.96 12.26 4.67
CA ASN A 50 -15.29 13.69 4.83
C ASN A 50 -14.24 14.63 4.25
N ASN A 51 -13.10 14.13 3.78
CA ASN A 51 -12.07 14.97 3.18
C ASN A 51 -12.46 15.38 1.76
N ARG A 52 -12.90 16.63 1.59
CA ARG A 52 -13.34 17.13 0.28
C ARG A 52 -12.27 17.05 -0.79
N TYR A 53 -10.99 17.23 -0.47
CA TYR A 53 -9.92 17.22 -1.46
C TYR A 53 -9.67 15.80 -1.96
N VAL A 54 -9.63 14.82 -1.05
CA VAL A 54 -9.48 13.40 -1.40
C VAL A 54 -10.65 12.89 -2.23
N LYS A 55 -11.89 13.28 -1.87
CA LYS A 55 -13.11 12.84 -2.60
C LYS A 55 -13.22 13.34 -4.03
N HIS A 56 -12.57 14.46 -4.35
CA HIS A 56 -12.56 15.00 -5.72
C HIS A 56 -11.42 14.42 -6.56
N GLY A 57 -10.61 13.50 -6.02
CA GLY A 57 -9.53 12.86 -6.74
C GLY A 57 -8.38 13.82 -7.08
N MET A 58 -7.75 13.60 -8.22
CA MET A 58 -6.50 14.28 -8.61
C MET A 58 -6.80 15.62 -9.28
N THR A 59 -7.05 16.64 -8.45
CA THR A 59 -7.23 18.05 -8.88
C THR A 59 -5.96 18.88 -8.62
N ILE A 60 -5.76 19.96 -9.37
CA ILE A 60 -4.63 20.88 -9.15
C ILE A 60 -4.71 21.48 -7.75
N GLU A 61 -5.92 21.84 -7.31
CA GLU A 61 -6.21 22.36 -5.98
C GLU A 61 -5.91 21.31 -4.89
N GLY A 62 -6.30 20.05 -5.12
CA GLY A 62 -6.03 18.93 -4.22
C GLY A 62 -4.54 18.65 -4.08
N VAL A 63 -3.79 18.61 -5.19
CA VAL A 63 -2.34 18.42 -5.17
C VAL A 63 -1.67 19.56 -4.39
N ARG A 64 -2.03 20.82 -4.67
CA ARG A 64 -1.48 21.96 -3.92
C ARG A 64 -1.81 21.86 -2.44
N TRP A 65 -3.05 21.52 -2.10
CA TRP A 65 -3.48 21.35 -0.71
C TRP A 65 -2.69 20.24 0.00
N ALA A 66 -2.45 19.09 -0.65
CA ALA A 66 -1.72 17.97 -0.08
C ALA A 66 -0.31 18.36 0.41
N PHE A 67 0.39 19.26 -0.30
CA PHE A 67 1.73 19.73 0.07
C PHE A 67 1.74 20.87 1.10
N CYS A 68 0.62 21.53 1.35
CA CYS A 68 0.54 22.70 2.24
C CYS A 68 -0.26 22.44 3.52
N THR A 69 -0.99 21.34 3.62
CA THR A 69 -1.86 21.03 4.76
C THR A 69 -1.11 20.31 5.89
N SER A 70 -1.59 20.49 7.11
CA SER A 70 -1.28 19.66 8.28
C SER A 70 -2.55 19.03 8.87
N GLU A 71 -3.55 18.80 8.03
CA GLU A 71 -4.80 18.12 8.40
C GLU A 71 -4.51 16.75 9.00
N ALA A 72 -5.37 16.31 9.93
CA ALA A 72 -5.10 15.16 10.80
C ALA A 72 -3.79 15.26 11.61
N CYS A 73 -3.32 16.47 11.89
CA CYS A 73 -2.14 16.78 12.74
C CYS A 73 -0.78 16.35 12.18
N PHE A 74 -0.68 15.97 10.90
CA PHE A 74 0.57 15.52 10.28
C PHE A 74 0.81 16.22 8.93
N TRP A 75 2.08 16.33 8.53
CA TRP A 75 2.44 16.68 7.15
C TRP A 75 2.86 15.41 6.40
N HIS A 76 2.02 14.95 5.46
CA HIS A 76 2.20 13.67 4.78
C HIS A 76 1.60 13.70 3.35
N PRO A 77 2.11 14.57 2.46
CA PRO A 77 1.56 14.81 1.12
C PRO A 77 1.36 13.55 0.28
N LEU A 78 2.28 12.59 0.35
CA LEU A 78 2.20 11.37 -0.46
C LEU A 78 1.01 10.48 -0.08
N VAL A 79 0.59 10.50 1.18
CA VAL A 79 -0.61 9.76 1.62
C VAL A 79 -1.86 10.40 1.03
N TRP A 80 -1.96 11.74 1.07
CA TRP A 80 -3.07 12.47 0.46
C TRP A 80 -3.18 12.20 -1.04
N LEU A 81 -2.05 12.25 -1.76
CA LEU A 81 -2.01 11.94 -3.17
C LEU A 81 -2.39 10.48 -3.46
N SER A 82 -1.93 9.54 -2.63
CA SER A 82 -2.30 8.12 -2.74
C SER A 82 -3.82 7.96 -2.64
N TYR A 83 -4.46 8.57 -1.64
CA TYR A 83 -5.91 8.48 -1.49
C TYR A 83 -6.67 9.18 -2.61
N MET A 84 -6.17 10.31 -3.14
CA MET A 84 -6.77 10.95 -4.33
C MET A 84 -6.70 10.05 -5.56
N ILE A 85 -5.57 9.37 -5.77
CA ILE A 85 -5.41 8.40 -6.86
C ILE A 85 -6.37 7.21 -6.66
N ASP A 86 -6.48 6.69 -5.45
CA ASP A 86 -7.43 5.60 -5.14
C ASP A 86 -8.88 6.04 -5.39
N THR A 87 -9.24 7.29 -5.05
CA THR A 87 -10.55 7.87 -5.37
C THR A 87 -10.82 7.84 -6.88
N GLU A 88 -9.85 8.24 -7.71
CA GLU A 88 -10.00 8.26 -9.18
C GLU A 88 -10.15 6.85 -9.76
N LEU A 89 -9.26 5.95 -9.35
CA LEU A 89 -9.20 4.59 -9.92
C LEU A 89 -10.38 3.73 -9.48
N PHE A 90 -10.79 3.88 -8.21
CA PHE A 90 -11.78 3.01 -7.59
C PHE A 90 -13.08 3.73 -7.23
N ARG A 91 -13.27 4.97 -7.71
CA ARG A 91 -14.51 5.76 -7.54
C ARG A 91 -14.93 5.90 -6.07
N GLY A 92 -13.97 5.96 -5.16
CA GLY A 92 -14.22 6.05 -3.72
C GLY A 92 -14.69 4.77 -3.04
N TYR A 93 -14.65 3.61 -3.70
CA TYR A 93 -15.00 2.32 -3.07
C TYR A 93 -13.88 1.85 -2.12
N PRO A 94 -14.19 1.44 -0.86
CA PRO A 94 -13.19 1.01 0.14
C PRO A 94 -12.23 -0.06 -0.33
N PHE A 95 -12.72 -0.99 -1.16
CA PHE A 95 -11.93 -2.05 -1.79
C PHE A 95 -10.63 -1.54 -2.40
N GLY A 96 -10.68 -0.40 -3.10
CA GLY A 96 -9.53 0.19 -3.77
C GLY A 96 -8.42 0.60 -2.83
N TYR A 97 -8.77 1.33 -1.78
CA TYR A 97 -7.85 1.80 -0.75
C TYR A 97 -7.20 0.63 0.01
N HIS A 98 -7.98 -0.40 0.35
CA HIS A 98 -7.45 -1.60 0.98
C HIS A 98 -6.54 -2.40 0.04
N LEU A 99 -6.88 -2.48 -1.26
CA LEU A 99 -6.04 -3.13 -2.26
C LEU A 99 -4.70 -2.42 -2.43
N THR A 100 -4.71 -1.09 -2.58
CA THR A 100 -3.48 -0.29 -2.69
C THR A 100 -2.59 -0.48 -1.45
N ASN A 101 -3.16 -0.41 -0.25
CA ASN A 101 -2.41 -0.66 0.99
C ASN A 101 -1.81 -2.08 1.05
N LEU A 102 -2.57 -3.11 0.64
CA LEU A 102 -2.09 -4.49 0.62
C LEU A 102 -0.94 -4.67 -0.38
N LEU A 103 -1.05 -4.10 -1.58
CA LEU A 103 0.01 -4.15 -2.59
C LEU A 103 1.27 -3.43 -2.12
N LEU A 104 1.15 -2.25 -1.49
CA LEU A 104 2.28 -1.53 -0.91
C LEU A 104 2.93 -2.32 0.24
N HIS A 105 2.15 -3.01 1.07
CA HIS A 105 2.69 -3.85 2.14
C HIS A 105 3.48 -5.05 1.59
N ILE A 106 2.95 -5.71 0.56
CA ILE A 106 3.67 -6.79 -0.15
C ILE A 106 4.93 -6.24 -0.80
N ALA A 107 4.85 -5.10 -1.50
CA ALA A 107 6.00 -4.48 -2.15
C ALA A 107 7.12 -4.12 -1.16
N ASN A 108 6.78 -3.49 -0.03
CA ASN A 108 7.74 -3.18 1.03
C ASN A 108 8.37 -4.43 1.63
N THR A 109 7.58 -5.50 1.83
CA THR A 109 8.10 -6.79 2.29
C THR A 109 9.10 -7.35 1.28
N LEU A 110 8.77 -7.35 -0.02
CA LEU A 110 9.68 -7.82 -1.06
C LEU A 110 10.96 -6.99 -1.12
N VAL A 111 10.86 -5.66 -1.06
CA VAL A 111 12.04 -4.77 -1.03
C VAL A 111 12.95 -5.12 0.15
N LEU A 112 12.40 -5.35 1.35
CA LEU A 112 13.21 -5.66 2.53
C LEU A 112 13.99 -6.99 2.42
N PHE A 113 13.39 -8.01 1.81
CA PHE A 113 13.95 -9.37 1.77
C PHE A 113 14.60 -9.77 0.43
N ALA A 114 14.51 -8.91 -0.60
CA ALA A 114 15.11 -9.14 -1.91
C ALA A 114 16.56 -8.63 -2.07
N PHE A 115 17.11 -7.96 -1.05
CA PHE A 115 18.53 -7.56 -1.00
C PHE A 115 19.31 -8.34 0.08
#